data_AF-T1BAS6-F1
#
_entry.id   AF-T1BAS6-F1
#
_cell.length_a   1.000
_cell.length_b   1.000
_cell.length_c   1.000
_cell.angle_alpha   90.00
_cell.angle_beta   90.00
_cell.angle_gamma   90.00
#
_symmetry.space_group_name_H-M   'P 1'
#
loop_
_entity.id
_entity.type
_entity.pdbx_description
1 polymer ?
#
loop_
_entity_poly.entity_id
_entity_poly.type
_entity_poly.pdbx_seq_one_letter_code
_entity_poly.pdbx_strand_id
1 'polypeptide(L)'
;SLSLTVVGLLAIVLTGSYRRVERVAIALGLFEFAFLFIAWRAHPQAAALASGLLHMPLDRGPYLYLVAANIGAVIMPWMIFYQQSAVADKKLQPHHYRAAQWDTAFGSVITQVVMASILIAAAATIGTLHPHASLDSIDDITKMLVPFLGVGVGRVVFGLGTIGAALVAAIVASLASAWGFGEVTGYRHSLEHRPLEAPWFYGIFSLAVIGGAVLVDLVPNLVELNIGVEVMNALMLPLVLGFLVALAFRALPPEHRLRGFYAWVVVGVALLTAGLGVYGGITGASLF
;
A
#
# COMPACT_ATOMS: atom_id res chain seq x y z
N SER A 1 -4.87 20.14 10.94
CA SER A 1 -4.97 19.52 12.27
C SER A 1 -5.58 18.13 12.14
N LEU A 2 -5.29 17.25 13.08
CA LEU A 2 -5.77 15.86 13.07
C LEU A 2 -7.32 15.81 13.10
N SER A 3 -7.93 16.71 13.88
CA SER A 3 -9.38 16.91 13.96
C SER A 3 -10.03 17.28 12.62
N LEU A 4 -9.42 18.18 11.84
CA LEU A 4 -9.90 18.54 10.49
C LEU A 4 -9.82 17.35 9.53
N THR A 5 -8.80 16.52 9.66
CA THR A 5 -8.61 15.32 8.82
C THR A 5 -9.67 14.27 9.14
N VAL A 6 -9.92 14.01 10.42
CA VAL A 6 -10.98 13.10 10.89
C VAL A 6 -12.35 13.59 10.43
N VAL A 7 -12.67 14.87 10.62
CA VAL A 7 -13.95 15.46 10.18
C VAL A 7 -14.10 15.41 8.66
N GLY A 8 -13.02 15.68 7.90
CA GLY A 8 -13.02 15.59 6.44
C GLY A 8 -13.24 14.17 5.93
N LEU A 9 -12.53 13.19 6.49
CA LEU A 9 -12.72 11.77 6.17
C LEU A 9 -14.15 11.31 6.45
N LEU A 10 -14.69 11.65 7.63
CA LEU A 10 -16.07 11.34 7.99
C LEU A 10 -17.07 12.01 7.03
N ALA A 11 -16.88 13.28 6.69
CA ALA A 11 -17.76 14.00 5.77
C ALA A 11 -17.75 13.40 4.36
N ILE A 12 -16.59 12.97 3.85
CA ILE A 12 -16.47 12.35 2.53
C ILE A 12 -17.18 11.00 2.49
N VAL A 13 -17.03 10.18 3.52
CA VAL A 13 -17.72 8.89 3.64
C VAL A 13 -19.23 9.09 3.73
N LEU A 14 -19.68 10.07 4.52
CA LEU A 14 -21.10 10.37 4.73
C LEU A 14 -21.80 10.99 3.51
N THR A 15 -21.07 11.68 2.62
CA THR A 15 -21.65 12.38 1.45
C THR A 15 -21.64 11.58 0.14
N GLY A 16 -21.03 10.40 0.15
CA GLY A 16 -21.41 9.24 -0.68
C GLY A 16 -21.56 9.46 -2.19
N SER A 17 -20.49 9.28 -2.94
CA SER A 17 -20.55 8.54 -4.20
C SER A 17 -19.20 7.90 -4.42
N TYR A 18 -19.16 6.57 -4.47
CA TYR A 18 -17.96 5.79 -4.78
C TYR A 18 -17.19 6.38 -5.98
N ARG A 19 -17.92 6.77 -7.03
CA ARG A 19 -17.37 7.37 -8.25
C ARG A 19 -16.72 8.75 -8.06
N ARG A 20 -17.11 9.51 -7.03
CA ARG A 20 -16.50 10.83 -6.72
C ARG A 20 -15.21 10.64 -5.96
N VAL A 21 -15.22 9.76 -4.96
CA VAL A 21 -14.02 9.40 -4.18
C VAL A 21 -12.96 8.79 -5.08
N GLU A 22 -13.33 7.83 -5.91
CA GLU A 22 -12.42 7.17 -6.87
C GLU A 22 -11.81 8.18 -7.86
N ARG A 23 -12.60 9.13 -8.38
CA ARG A 23 -12.09 10.19 -9.27
C ARG A 23 -11.11 11.13 -8.57
N VAL A 24 -11.39 11.52 -7.33
CA VAL A 24 -10.47 12.33 -6.52
C VAL A 24 -9.21 11.54 -6.21
N ALA A 25 -9.32 10.24 -5.89
CA ALA A 25 -8.21 9.35 -5.67
C ALA A 25 -7.29 9.24 -6.89
N ILE A 26 -7.87 9.00 -8.06
CA ILE A 26 -7.13 8.94 -9.33
C ILE A 26 -6.48 10.28 -9.63
N ALA A 27 -7.21 11.39 -9.50
CA ALA A 27 -6.67 12.72 -9.74
C ALA A 27 -5.50 13.05 -8.80
N LEU A 28 -5.55 12.59 -7.55
CA LEU A 28 -4.46 12.78 -6.59
C LEU A 28 -3.29 11.84 -6.84
N GLY A 29 -3.55 10.58 -7.19
CA GLY A 29 -2.53 9.61 -7.61
C GLY A 29 -1.81 10.04 -8.90
N LEU A 30 -2.44 10.83 -9.78
CA LEU A 30 -1.77 11.41 -10.94
C LEU A 30 -0.59 12.32 -10.56
N PHE A 31 -0.60 12.94 -9.37
CA PHE A 31 0.55 13.72 -8.90
C PHE A 31 1.77 12.85 -8.59
N GLU A 32 1.61 11.56 -8.33
CA GLU A 32 2.73 10.64 -8.10
C GLU A 32 3.55 10.43 -9.39
N PHE A 33 2.96 10.63 -10.57
CA PHE A 33 3.71 10.61 -11.83
C PHE A 33 4.76 11.72 -11.93
N ALA A 34 4.70 12.75 -11.07
CA ALA A 34 5.78 13.71 -10.95
C ALA A 34 7.09 13.03 -10.53
N PHE A 35 7.05 11.97 -9.71
CA PHE A 35 8.25 11.23 -9.31
C PHE A 35 8.89 10.47 -10.47
N LEU A 36 8.12 10.01 -11.46
CA LEU A 36 8.69 9.45 -12.69
C LEU A 36 9.51 10.51 -13.44
N PHE A 37 8.97 11.73 -13.53
CA PHE A 37 9.69 12.84 -14.15
C PHE A 37 10.97 13.19 -13.39
N ILE A 38 10.94 13.20 -12.06
CA ILE A 38 12.14 13.43 -11.23
C ILE A 38 13.16 12.33 -11.45
N ALA A 39 12.76 11.06 -11.36
CA ALA A 39 13.65 9.92 -11.54
C ALA A 39 14.31 9.94 -12.92
N TRP A 40 13.55 10.31 -13.96
CA TRP A 40 14.09 10.48 -15.30
C TRP A 40 15.09 11.65 -15.41
N ARG A 41 14.73 12.81 -14.84
CA ARG A 41 15.57 14.03 -14.87
C ARG A 41 16.83 13.90 -14.00
N ALA A 42 16.80 13.03 -12.99
CA ALA A 42 17.95 12.75 -12.14
C ALA A 42 19.09 12.04 -12.88
N HIS A 43 18.88 11.62 -14.15
CA HIS A 43 19.86 10.91 -14.97
C HIS A 43 20.57 9.78 -14.19
N PRO A 44 19.81 8.80 -13.67
CA PRO A 44 20.37 7.76 -12.85
C PRO A 44 21.44 7.01 -13.66
N GLN A 45 22.64 6.93 -13.12
CA GLN A 45 23.72 6.21 -13.77
C GLN A 45 23.36 4.72 -13.84
N ALA A 46 23.24 4.17 -15.05
CA ALA A 46 22.86 2.78 -15.24
C ALA A 46 23.81 1.80 -14.50
N ALA A 47 25.09 2.17 -14.40
CA ALA A 47 26.08 1.40 -13.65
C ALA A 47 25.76 1.35 -12.15
N ALA A 48 25.28 2.45 -11.57
CA ALA A 48 24.90 2.52 -10.15
C ALA A 48 23.61 1.73 -9.87
N LEU A 49 22.64 1.76 -10.79
CA LEU A 49 21.44 0.92 -10.71
C LEU A 49 21.80 -0.57 -10.76
N ALA A 50 22.64 -0.97 -11.73
CA ALA A 50 23.11 -2.34 -11.86
C ALA A 50 23.92 -2.79 -10.64
N SER A 51 24.80 -1.94 -10.11
CA SER A 51 25.58 -2.27 -8.91
C SER A 51 24.68 -2.43 -7.68
N GLY A 52 23.65 -1.59 -7.52
CA GLY A 52 22.70 -1.68 -6.41
C GLY A 52 21.82 -2.93 -6.46
N LEU A 53 21.51 -3.41 -7.67
CA LEU A 53 20.82 -4.69 -7.85
C LEU A 53 21.70 -5.91 -7.57
N LEU A 54 23.00 -5.81 -7.83
CA LEU A 54 23.95 -6.93 -7.65
C LEU A 54 24.56 -6.98 -6.26
N HIS A 55 24.72 -5.84 -5.58
CA HIS A 55 25.38 -5.72 -4.28
C HIS A 55 24.39 -5.19 -3.24
N MET A 56 23.46 -6.06 -2.85
CA MET A 56 22.51 -5.76 -1.77
C MET A 56 23.15 -6.14 -0.41
N PRO A 57 23.13 -5.25 0.60
CA PRO A 57 23.68 -5.52 1.93
C PRO A 57 22.74 -6.40 2.76
N LEU A 58 22.52 -7.64 2.29
CA LEU A 58 21.64 -8.64 2.91
C LEU A 58 22.16 -9.13 4.27
N ASP A 59 23.40 -8.81 4.62
CA ASP A 59 24.01 -9.05 5.92
C ASP A 59 23.55 -8.05 6.99
N ARG A 60 22.92 -6.93 6.60
CA ARG A 60 22.50 -5.88 7.53
C ARG A 60 21.04 -6.04 7.94
N GLY A 61 20.80 -6.33 9.22
CA GLY A 61 19.46 -6.42 9.81
C GLY A 61 18.54 -5.22 9.48
N PRO A 62 18.98 -3.96 9.67
CA PRO A 62 18.15 -2.79 9.33
C PRO A 62 17.78 -2.72 7.83
N TYR A 63 18.65 -3.18 6.93
CA TYR A 63 18.32 -3.25 5.50
C TYR A 63 17.25 -4.32 5.23
N LEU A 64 17.40 -5.50 5.84
CA LEU A 64 16.40 -6.57 5.74
C LEU A 64 15.05 -6.16 6.33
N TYR A 65 15.04 -5.34 7.38
CA TYR A 65 13.82 -4.76 7.95
C TYR A 65 13.09 -3.88 6.93
N LEU A 66 13.83 -3.02 6.22
CA LEU A 66 13.28 -2.19 5.14
C LEU A 66 12.85 -3.02 3.93
N VAL A 67 13.53 -4.13 3.62
CA VAL A 67 13.09 -5.08 2.58
C VAL A 67 11.74 -5.70 2.96
N ALA A 68 11.58 -6.14 4.20
CA ALA A 68 10.31 -6.67 4.70
C ALA A 68 9.21 -5.60 4.68
N ALA A 69 9.51 -4.38 5.14
CA ALA A 69 8.58 -3.26 5.07
C ALA A 69 8.15 -2.98 3.62
N ASN A 70 9.09 -2.97 2.67
CA ASN A 70 8.77 -2.74 1.26
C ASN A 70 7.88 -3.86 0.68
N ILE A 71 8.13 -5.12 1.04
CA ILE A 71 7.27 -6.25 0.64
C ILE A 71 5.86 -6.09 1.23
N GLY A 72 5.74 -5.72 2.50
CA GLY A 72 4.47 -5.51 3.17
C GLY A 72 3.66 -4.33 2.61
N ALA A 73 4.35 -3.24 2.25
CA ALA A 73 3.74 -2.07 1.60
C ALA A 73 3.16 -2.41 0.22
N VAL A 74 3.74 -3.39 -0.49
CA VAL A 74 3.23 -3.84 -1.80
C VAL A 74 2.08 -4.83 -1.63
N ILE A 75 2.18 -5.76 -0.67
CA ILE A 75 1.19 -6.82 -0.46
C ILE A 75 0.60 -6.68 0.93
N MET A 76 -0.40 -5.81 1.04
CA MET A 76 -1.11 -5.61 2.30
C MET A 76 -2.23 -6.66 2.46
N PRO A 77 -2.36 -7.34 3.62
CA PRO A 77 -3.41 -8.32 3.86
C PRO A 77 -4.82 -7.85 3.51
N TRP A 78 -5.14 -6.60 3.86
CA TRP A 78 -6.45 -6.01 3.61
C TRP A 78 -6.75 -5.83 2.11
N MET A 79 -5.72 -5.75 1.25
CA MET A 79 -5.89 -5.56 -0.19
C MET A 79 -6.56 -6.77 -0.86
N ILE A 80 -6.30 -7.98 -0.36
CA ILE A 80 -6.92 -9.20 -0.89
C ILE A 80 -8.42 -9.23 -0.58
N PHE A 81 -8.79 -8.88 0.66
CA PHE A 81 -10.20 -8.75 1.05
C PHE A 81 -10.89 -7.65 0.27
N TYR A 82 -10.25 -6.48 0.13
CA TYR A 82 -10.76 -5.38 -0.68
C TYR A 82 -11.02 -5.81 -2.12
N GLN A 83 -10.06 -6.51 -2.75
CA GLN A 83 -10.20 -6.95 -4.13
C GLN A 83 -11.36 -7.93 -4.30
N GLN A 84 -11.52 -8.89 -3.38
CA GLN A 84 -12.65 -9.83 -3.39
C GLN A 84 -13.98 -9.10 -3.31
N SER A 85 -14.16 -8.23 -2.30
CA SER A 85 -15.40 -7.51 -2.09
C SER A 85 -15.69 -6.53 -3.25
N ALA A 86 -14.66 -5.88 -3.80
CA ALA A 86 -14.80 -4.99 -4.95
C ALA A 86 -15.22 -5.74 -6.22
N VAL A 87 -14.70 -6.95 -6.46
CA VAL A 87 -15.14 -7.81 -7.58
C VAL A 87 -16.63 -8.18 -7.43
N ALA A 88 -17.06 -8.51 -6.20
CA ALA A 88 -18.44 -8.84 -5.90
C ALA A 88 -19.38 -7.62 -6.09
N ASP A 89 -18.98 -6.45 -5.58
CA ASP A 89 -19.76 -5.21 -5.67
C ASP A 89 -19.87 -4.69 -7.11
N LYS A 90 -18.80 -4.82 -7.91
CA LYS A 90 -18.80 -4.55 -9.37
C LYS A 90 -19.63 -5.56 -10.17
N LYS A 91 -20.15 -6.63 -9.54
CA LYS A 91 -20.95 -7.69 -10.16
C LYS A 91 -20.27 -8.32 -11.38
N LEU A 92 -18.95 -8.49 -11.31
CA LEU A 92 -18.17 -9.05 -12.41
C LEU A 92 -18.57 -10.51 -12.66
N GLN A 93 -18.99 -10.78 -13.89
CA GLN A 93 -19.31 -12.12 -14.37
C GLN A 93 -18.06 -12.88 -14.84
N PRO A 94 -18.09 -14.24 -14.93
CA PRO A 94 -16.95 -15.04 -15.37
C PRO A 94 -16.33 -14.63 -16.70
N HIS A 95 -17.10 -14.11 -17.65
CA HIS A 95 -16.58 -13.63 -18.94
C HIS A 95 -15.67 -12.39 -18.82
N HIS A 96 -15.75 -11.63 -17.73
CA HIS A 96 -14.85 -10.51 -17.43
C HIS A 96 -13.52 -10.95 -16.82
N TYR A 97 -13.33 -12.23 -16.50
CA TYR A 97 -12.17 -12.73 -15.76
C TYR A 97 -10.84 -12.27 -16.37
N ARG A 98 -10.67 -12.43 -17.69
CA ARG A 98 -9.44 -12.01 -18.38
C ARG A 98 -9.23 -10.49 -18.33
N ALA A 99 -10.29 -9.70 -18.48
CA ALA A 99 -10.19 -8.25 -18.41
C ALA A 99 -9.77 -7.81 -16.99
N ALA A 100 -10.34 -8.42 -15.95
CA ALA A 100 -9.99 -8.14 -14.55
C ALA A 100 -8.54 -8.53 -14.22
N GLN A 101 -8.03 -9.63 -14.80
CA GLN A 101 -6.62 -10.01 -14.67
C GLN A 101 -5.69 -8.98 -15.29
N TRP A 102 -6.00 -8.51 -16.51
CA TRP A 102 -5.20 -7.49 -17.18
C TRP A 102 -5.25 -6.14 -16.47
N ASP A 103 -6.42 -5.75 -15.96
CA ASP A 103 -6.60 -4.54 -15.16
C ASP A 103 -5.71 -4.57 -13.92
N THR A 104 -5.75 -5.68 -13.17
CA THR A 104 -4.90 -5.88 -12.00
C THR A 104 -3.41 -5.88 -12.37
N ALA A 105 -3.02 -6.62 -13.41
CA ALA A 105 -1.63 -6.71 -13.84
C ALA A 105 -1.06 -5.36 -14.28
N PHE A 106 -1.82 -4.60 -15.07
CA PHE A 106 -1.42 -3.27 -15.51
C PHE A 106 -1.31 -2.30 -14.34
N GLY A 107 -2.30 -2.31 -13.43
CA GLY A 107 -2.26 -1.54 -12.19
C GLY A 107 -1.03 -1.85 -11.35
N SER A 108 -0.73 -3.13 -11.13
CA SER A 108 0.46 -3.56 -10.38
C SER A 108 1.77 -3.11 -11.04
N VAL A 109 1.89 -3.19 -12.36
CA VAL A 109 3.10 -2.72 -13.05
C VAL A 109 3.28 -1.21 -12.88
N ILE A 110 2.21 -0.42 -13.04
CA ILE A 110 2.27 1.04 -12.86
C ILE A 110 2.70 1.38 -11.44
N THR A 111 2.11 0.76 -10.42
CA THR A 111 2.46 1.08 -9.02
C THR A 111 3.91 0.73 -8.72
N GLN A 112 4.43 -0.39 -9.24
CA GLN A 112 5.85 -0.73 -9.09
C GLN A 112 6.78 0.26 -9.80
N VAL A 113 6.40 0.77 -10.98
CA VAL A 113 7.17 1.80 -11.68
C VAL A 113 7.20 3.10 -10.86
N VAL A 114 6.08 3.49 -10.25
CA VAL A 114 6.02 4.67 -9.37
C VAL A 114 6.90 4.46 -8.14
N MET A 115 6.79 3.33 -7.44
CA MET A 115 7.62 3.03 -6.27
C MET A 115 9.12 3.03 -6.62
N ALA A 116 9.50 2.39 -7.73
CA ALA A 116 10.88 2.39 -8.21
C ALA A 116 11.36 3.80 -8.54
N SER A 117 10.50 4.64 -9.14
CA SER A 117 10.83 6.03 -9.44
C SER A 117 11.08 6.85 -8.17
N ILE A 118 10.26 6.66 -7.12
CA ILE A 118 10.48 7.31 -5.82
C ILE A 118 11.81 6.87 -5.21
N LEU A 119 12.12 5.57 -5.23
CA LEU A 119 13.38 5.04 -4.70
C LEU A 119 14.60 5.57 -5.47
N ILE A 120 14.54 5.58 -6.80
CA ILE A 120 15.60 6.11 -7.66
C ILE A 120 15.76 7.62 -7.46
N ALA A 121 14.65 8.36 -7.40
CA ALA A 121 14.68 9.79 -7.11
C ALA A 121 15.32 10.05 -5.74
N ALA A 122 14.94 9.32 -4.69
CA ALA A 122 15.55 9.45 -3.37
C ALA A 122 17.06 9.12 -3.39
N ALA A 123 17.45 8.04 -4.06
CA ALA A 123 18.86 7.65 -4.18
C ALA A 123 19.71 8.70 -4.92
N ALA A 124 19.19 9.26 -6.03
CA ALA A 124 19.88 10.24 -6.86
C ALA A 124 19.82 11.68 -6.30
N THR A 125 19.07 11.91 -5.21
CA THR A 125 18.93 13.22 -4.56
C THR A 125 19.55 13.20 -3.17
N ILE A 126 18.90 12.49 -2.25
CA ILE A 126 19.30 12.35 -0.85
C ILE A 126 20.60 11.54 -0.77
N GLY A 127 20.64 10.39 -1.44
CA GLY A 127 21.78 9.48 -1.38
C GLY A 127 23.09 10.08 -1.91
N THR A 128 23.04 11.04 -2.83
CA THR A 128 24.22 11.67 -3.42
C THR A 128 24.58 13.01 -2.79
N LEU A 129 23.60 13.85 -2.46
CA LEU A 129 23.86 15.20 -1.93
C LEU A 129 23.94 15.25 -0.41
N HIS A 130 23.19 14.39 0.29
CA HIS A 130 23.10 14.38 1.75
C HIS A 130 23.05 12.95 2.30
N PRO A 131 24.12 12.14 2.11
CA PRO A 131 24.14 10.72 2.48
C PRO A 131 23.96 10.43 3.98
N HIS A 132 24.07 11.46 4.84
CA HIS A 132 23.89 11.36 6.29
C HIS A 132 22.68 12.16 6.80
N ALA A 133 21.79 12.62 5.91
CA ALA A 133 20.58 13.28 6.33
C ALA A 133 19.67 12.30 7.09
N SER A 134 19.09 12.78 8.20
CA SER A 134 18.03 12.06 8.89
C SER A 134 16.79 11.97 7.99
N LEU A 135 16.15 10.82 8.00
CA LEU A 135 14.87 10.54 7.31
C LEU A 135 13.78 10.19 8.34
N ASP A 136 13.96 10.65 9.57
CA ASP A 136 13.12 10.25 10.71
C ASP A 136 11.78 11.00 10.74
N SER A 137 11.60 12.00 9.88
CA SER A 137 10.35 12.76 9.76
C SER A 137 9.92 13.02 8.32
N ILE A 138 8.60 13.18 8.13
CA ILE A 138 8.01 13.59 6.85
C ILE A 138 8.55 14.96 6.42
N ASP A 139 8.84 15.85 7.39
CA ASP A 139 9.38 17.18 7.12
C ASP A 139 10.80 17.09 6.54
N ASP A 140 11.64 16.19 7.06
CA ASP A 140 12.99 15.96 6.53
C ASP A 140 12.93 15.41 5.10
N ILE A 141 12.10 14.41 4.85
CA ILE A 141 11.86 13.85 3.51
C ILE A 141 11.38 14.94 2.54
N THR A 142 10.44 15.77 2.98
CA THR A 142 9.87 16.85 2.17
C THR A 142 10.92 17.90 1.83
N LYS A 143 11.70 18.37 2.81
CA LYS A 143 12.75 19.39 2.62
C LYS A 143 13.80 18.97 1.62
N MET A 144 14.05 17.67 1.50
CA MET A 144 15.07 17.14 0.59
C MET A 144 14.54 16.85 -0.82
N LEU A 145 13.30 16.36 -0.95
CA LEU A 145 12.71 16.05 -2.26
C LEU A 145 12.13 17.28 -2.97
N VAL A 146 11.58 18.24 -2.23
CA VAL A 146 10.92 19.43 -2.79
C VAL A 146 11.84 20.31 -3.65
N PRO A 147 13.09 20.63 -3.25
CA PRO A 147 13.96 21.50 -4.04
C PRO A 147 14.21 20.99 -5.46
N PHE A 148 14.21 19.66 -5.66
CA PHE A 148 14.41 19.04 -6.98
C PHE A 148 13.24 19.20 -7.95
N LEU A 149 12.03 19.40 -7.41
CA LEU A 149 10.83 19.73 -8.17
C LEU A 149 10.67 21.25 -8.41
N GLY A 150 11.58 22.07 -7.87
CA GLY A 150 11.44 23.51 -7.75
C GLY A 150 10.60 23.88 -6.53
N VAL A 151 11.11 24.79 -5.69
CA VAL A 151 10.58 25.06 -4.35
C VAL A 151 9.08 25.41 -4.32
N GLY A 152 8.56 26.07 -5.36
CA GLY A 152 7.13 26.41 -5.47
C GLY A 152 6.27 25.20 -5.87
N VAL A 153 6.53 24.63 -7.05
CA VAL A 153 5.74 23.53 -7.62
C VAL A 153 5.91 22.24 -6.81
N GLY A 154 7.12 21.96 -6.35
CA GLY A 154 7.44 20.78 -5.55
C GLY A 154 6.70 20.69 -4.23
N ARG A 155 6.56 21.82 -3.50
CA ARG A 155 5.77 21.83 -2.26
C ARG A 155 4.31 21.49 -2.50
N VAL A 156 3.74 22.05 -3.57
CA VAL A 156 2.33 21.84 -3.93
C VAL A 156 2.12 20.39 -4.39
N VAL A 157 2.94 19.89 -5.30
CA VAL A 157 2.84 18.52 -5.83
C VAL A 157 3.06 17.49 -4.73
N PHE A 158 4.12 17.64 -3.92
CA PHE A 158 4.42 16.71 -2.84
C PHE A 158 3.34 16.77 -1.74
N GLY A 159 2.92 17.97 -1.35
CA GLY A 159 1.90 18.17 -0.32
C GLY A 159 0.53 17.61 -0.75
N LEU A 160 0.06 17.97 -1.95
CA LEU A 160 -1.22 17.46 -2.48
C LEU A 160 -1.17 15.96 -2.77
N GLY A 161 -0.06 15.46 -3.30
CA GLY A 161 0.16 14.03 -3.54
C GLY A 161 0.11 13.24 -2.23
N THR A 162 0.86 13.67 -1.21
CA THR A 162 0.89 13.00 0.10
C THR A 162 -0.46 13.04 0.81
N ILE A 163 -1.13 14.20 0.84
CA ILE A 163 -2.47 14.32 1.43
C ILE A 163 -3.47 13.43 0.69
N GLY A 164 -3.38 13.41 -0.64
CA GLY A 164 -4.27 12.60 -1.45
C GLY A 164 -4.06 11.11 -1.26
N ALA A 165 -2.81 10.64 -1.31
CA ALA A 165 -2.46 9.24 -1.05
C ALA A 165 -2.93 8.81 0.35
N ALA A 166 -2.69 9.64 1.37
CA ALA A 166 -3.14 9.36 2.74
C ALA A 166 -4.67 9.30 2.86
N LEU A 167 -5.39 10.20 2.19
CA LEU A 167 -6.85 10.21 2.17
C LEU A 167 -7.40 8.95 1.50
N VAL A 168 -6.83 8.57 0.36
CA VAL A 168 -7.22 7.35 -0.38
C VAL A 168 -6.95 6.11 0.44
N ALA A 169 -5.75 6.00 1.02
CA ALA A 169 -5.38 4.90 1.90
C ALA A 169 -6.34 4.79 3.08
N ALA A 170 -6.64 5.90 3.75
CA ALA A 170 -7.58 5.92 4.87
C ALA A 170 -8.99 5.45 4.46
N ILE A 171 -9.50 5.91 3.31
CA ILE A 171 -10.82 5.47 2.82
C ILE A 171 -10.79 3.97 2.49
N VAL A 172 -9.84 3.53 1.67
CA VAL A 172 -9.76 2.14 1.20
C VAL A 172 -9.53 1.18 2.38
N ALA A 173 -8.63 1.49 3.31
CA ALA A 173 -8.39 0.68 4.50
C ALA A 173 -9.63 0.58 5.38
N SER A 174 -10.37 1.68 5.53
CA SER A 174 -11.60 1.67 6.31
C SER A 174 -12.71 0.87 5.64
N LEU A 175 -12.82 0.94 4.31
CA LEU A 175 -13.76 0.12 3.54
C LEU A 175 -13.42 -1.36 3.63
N ALA A 176 -12.15 -1.71 3.45
CA ALA A 176 -11.66 -3.08 3.58
C ALA A 176 -11.94 -3.64 4.98
N SER A 177 -11.70 -2.85 6.02
CA SER A 177 -12.02 -3.22 7.41
C SER A 177 -13.51 -3.48 7.58
N ALA A 178 -14.34 -2.59 7.06
CA ALA A 178 -15.77 -2.65 7.29
C ALA A 178 -16.48 -3.72 6.43
N TRP A 179 -15.92 -4.08 5.27
CA TRP A 179 -16.29 -5.29 4.53
C TRP A 179 -15.82 -6.57 5.23
N GLY A 180 -14.57 -6.61 5.70
CA GLY A 180 -13.99 -7.78 6.39
C GLY A 180 -14.72 -8.12 7.69
N PHE A 181 -14.94 -7.15 8.57
CA PHE A 181 -15.78 -7.32 9.77
C PHE A 181 -17.21 -7.73 9.41
N GLY A 182 -17.64 -7.29 8.25
CA GLY A 182 -18.96 -7.58 7.76
C GLY A 182 -19.21 -9.00 7.34
N GLU A 183 -18.32 -9.53 6.51
CA GLU A 183 -18.33 -10.93 6.10
C GLU A 183 -18.26 -11.87 7.32
N VAL A 184 -17.53 -11.47 8.38
CA VAL A 184 -17.44 -12.24 9.64
C VAL A 184 -18.72 -12.17 10.48
N THR A 185 -19.42 -11.03 10.48
CA THR A 185 -20.61 -10.81 11.34
C THR A 185 -21.94 -11.15 10.64
N GLY A 186 -21.93 -11.40 9.34
CA GLY A 186 -23.10 -11.82 8.56
C GLY A 186 -24.16 -10.73 8.35
N TYR A 187 -23.84 -9.46 8.63
CA TYR A 187 -24.75 -8.33 8.44
C TYR A 187 -24.73 -7.81 6.98
N ARG A 188 -25.50 -6.78 6.64
CA ARG A 188 -25.52 -6.23 5.26
C ARG A 188 -24.37 -5.24 5.07
N HIS A 189 -23.55 -5.48 4.04
CA HIS A 189 -22.31 -4.76 3.77
C HIS A 189 -22.34 -4.07 2.42
N SER A 190 -22.71 -2.78 2.41
CA SER A 190 -22.42 -1.91 1.28
C SER A 190 -22.46 -0.44 1.69
N LEU A 191 -21.52 0.32 1.13
CA LEU A 191 -21.46 1.79 1.14
C LEU A 191 -22.74 2.47 0.64
N GLU A 192 -23.61 1.75 -0.07
CA GLU A 192 -24.89 2.27 -0.56
C GLU A 192 -25.96 2.37 0.53
N HIS A 193 -25.75 1.75 1.70
CA HIS A 193 -26.72 1.80 2.80
C HIS A 193 -26.53 3.06 3.64
N ARG A 194 -27.64 3.72 3.96
CA ARG A 194 -27.64 4.97 4.72
C ARG A 194 -26.98 4.78 6.10
N PRO A 195 -26.40 5.83 6.70
CA PRO A 195 -25.76 5.75 8.03
C PRO A 195 -26.64 5.16 9.15
N LEU A 196 -27.96 5.26 8.98
CA LEU A 196 -28.98 4.75 9.90
C LEU A 196 -29.32 3.26 9.71
N GLU A 197 -28.84 2.62 8.63
CA GLU A 197 -29.15 1.22 8.29
C GLU A 197 -28.03 0.26 8.70
N ALA A 198 -26.83 0.76 9.04
CA ALA A 198 -25.68 -0.06 9.45
C ALA A 198 -24.89 0.57 10.63
N PRO A 199 -25.50 0.78 11.81
CA PRO A 199 -24.85 1.46 12.95
C PRO A 199 -23.55 0.79 13.41
N TRP A 200 -23.42 -0.53 13.24
CA TRP A 200 -22.21 -1.28 13.59
C TRP A 200 -21.02 -0.97 12.67
N PHE A 201 -21.27 -0.79 11.37
CA PHE A 201 -20.25 -0.41 10.37
C PHE A 201 -19.63 0.95 10.73
N TYR A 202 -20.48 1.94 10.99
CA TYR A 202 -20.04 3.29 11.36
C TYR A 202 -19.41 3.33 12.76
N GLY A 203 -19.84 2.46 13.69
CA GLY A 203 -19.24 2.31 15.01
C GLY A 203 -17.80 1.78 14.95
N ILE A 204 -17.56 0.67 14.25
CA ILE A 204 -16.20 0.09 14.09
C ILE A 204 -15.30 1.06 13.32
N PHE A 205 -15.80 1.67 12.24
CA PHE A 205 -15.08 2.69 11.49
C PHE A 205 -14.66 3.85 12.40
N SER A 206 -15.59 4.40 13.18
CA SER A 206 -15.31 5.53 14.07
C SER A 206 -14.31 5.15 15.15
N LEU A 207 -14.42 3.94 15.72
CA LEU A 207 -13.46 3.43 16.71
C LEU A 207 -12.07 3.25 16.09
N ALA A 208 -11.97 2.73 14.87
CA ALA A 208 -10.70 2.57 14.16
C ALA A 208 -10.05 3.93 13.85
N VAL A 209 -10.83 4.92 13.40
CA VAL A 209 -10.32 6.27 13.12
C VAL A 209 -9.89 6.99 14.40
N ILE A 210 -10.69 6.91 15.47
CA ILE A 210 -10.35 7.53 16.77
C ILE A 210 -9.15 6.81 17.40
N GLY A 211 -9.11 5.48 17.36
CA GLY A 211 -7.99 4.69 17.84
C GLY A 211 -6.69 5.00 17.10
N GLY A 212 -6.75 5.08 15.76
CA GLY A 212 -5.62 5.50 14.93
C GLY A 212 -5.17 6.93 15.24
N ALA A 213 -6.11 7.86 15.43
CA ALA A 213 -5.82 9.23 15.83
C ALA A 213 -5.07 9.31 17.17
N VAL A 214 -5.53 8.59 18.19
CA VAL A 214 -4.88 8.54 19.50
C VAL A 214 -3.49 7.90 19.41
N LEU A 215 -3.36 6.81 18.66
CA LEU A 215 -2.09 6.12 18.49
C LEU A 215 -1.05 7.00 17.78
N VAL A 216 -1.45 7.74 16.75
CA VAL A 216 -0.59 8.73 16.07
C VAL A 216 -0.17 9.87 17.00
N ASP A 217 -1.04 10.30 17.91
CA ASP A 217 -0.74 11.36 18.88
C ASP A 217 0.27 10.91 19.96
N LEU A 218 0.25 9.62 20.31
CA LEU A 218 1.11 9.04 21.35
C LEU A 218 2.50 8.65 20.84
N VAL A 219 2.66 8.42 19.54
CA VAL A 219 3.92 7.90 18.98
C VAL A 219 4.82 9.03 18.49
N PRO A 220 6.05 9.18 19.02
CA PRO A 220 6.94 10.27 18.67
C PRO A 220 7.53 10.14 17.26
N ASN A 221 7.77 8.91 16.78
CA ASN A 221 8.33 8.65 15.46
C ASN A 221 7.30 7.94 14.56
N LEU A 222 6.62 8.72 13.72
CA LEU A 222 5.63 8.22 12.77
C LEU A 222 6.26 7.40 11.63
N VAL A 223 7.52 7.66 11.29
CA VAL A 223 8.23 6.91 10.24
C VAL A 223 8.51 5.49 10.72
N GLU A 224 9.03 5.33 11.94
CA GLU A 224 9.24 4.00 12.54
C GLU A 224 7.94 3.22 12.71
N LEU A 225 6.87 3.90 13.16
CA LEU A 225 5.55 3.29 13.25
C LEU A 225 5.07 2.79 11.89
N ASN A 226 5.20 3.61 10.85
CA ASN A 226 4.80 3.23 9.49
C ASN A 226 5.59 2.01 9.00
N ILE A 227 6.92 2.03 9.14
CA ILE A 227 7.78 0.88 8.78
C ILE A 227 7.36 -0.37 9.57
N GLY A 228 7.09 -0.24 10.87
CA GLY A 228 6.63 -1.35 11.71
C GLY A 228 5.30 -1.95 11.27
N VAL A 229 4.33 -1.11 10.89
CA VAL A 229 3.04 -1.56 10.32
C VAL A 229 3.25 -2.32 9.02
N GLU A 230 4.16 -1.86 8.16
CA GLU A 230 4.44 -2.57 6.91
C GLU A 230 5.19 -3.89 7.14
N VAL A 231 6.09 -3.97 8.11
CA VAL A 231 6.70 -5.24 8.50
C VAL A 231 5.65 -6.20 9.06
N MET A 232 4.70 -5.71 9.86
CA MET A 232 3.57 -6.52 10.32
C MET A 232 2.77 -7.07 9.13
N ASN A 233 2.50 -6.25 8.10
CA ASN A 233 1.85 -6.71 6.86
C ASN A 233 2.65 -7.85 6.20
N ALA A 234 3.98 -7.72 6.12
CA ALA A 234 4.86 -8.73 5.55
C ALA A 234 4.85 -10.04 6.37
N LEU A 235 4.81 -9.96 7.70
CA LEU A 235 4.72 -11.13 8.60
C LEU A 235 3.38 -11.88 8.45
N MET A 236 2.33 -11.20 8.01
CA MET A 236 1.02 -11.82 7.76
C MET A 236 0.93 -12.52 6.38
N LEU A 237 1.90 -12.33 5.49
CA LEU A 237 1.88 -12.91 4.15
C LEU A 237 1.80 -14.44 4.09
N PRO A 238 2.49 -15.22 4.94
CA PRO A 238 2.36 -16.68 4.91
C PRO A 238 0.91 -17.13 5.14
N LEU A 239 0.20 -16.44 6.03
CA LEU A 239 -1.20 -16.72 6.33
C LEU A 239 -2.07 -16.36 5.11
N VAL A 240 -1.94 -15.12 4.64
CA VAL A 240 -2.80 -14.55 3.60
C VAL A 240 -2.57 -15.22 2.24
N LEU A 241 -1.32 -15.30 1.78
CA LEU A 241 -0.96 -15.95 0.52
C LEU A 241 -1.16 -17.48 0.61
N GLY A 242 -0.90 -18.08 1.78
CA GLY A 242 -1.14 -19.50 2.01
C GLY A 242 -2.61 -19.87 1.81
N PHE A 243 -3.53 -19.09 2.39
CA PHE A 243 -4.96 -19.30 2.16
C PHE A 243 -5.37 -19.03 0.72
N LEU A 244 -4.85 -17.98 0.08
CA LEU A 244 -5.17 -17.67 -1.31
C LEU A 244 -4.75 -18.82 -2.25
N VAL A 245 -3.54 -19.34 -2.07
CA VAL A 245 -3.04 -20.50 -2.82
C VAL A 245 -3.89 -21.74 -2.53
N ALA A 246 -4.22 -22.01 -1.27
CA ALA A 246 -5.06 -23.15 -0.90
C ALA A 246 -6.46 -23.09 -1.55
N LEU A 247 -7.09 -21.90 -1.58
CA LEU A 247 -8.35 -21.66 -2.26
C LEU A 247 -8.23 -21.86 -3.77
N ALA A 248 -7.13 -21.41 -4.37
CA ALA A 248 -6.88 -21.57 -5.80
C ALA A 248 -6.74 -23.05 -6.22
N PHE A 249 -6.33 -23.93 -5.31
CA PHE A 249 -6.31 -25.39 -5.53
C PHE A 249 -7.64 -26.09 -5.24
N ARG A 250 -8.34 -25.69 -4.16
CA ARG A 250 -9.52 -26.45 -3.66
C ARG A 250 -10.87 -25.87 -4.04
N ALA A 251 -11.02 -24.55 -3.99
CA ALA A 251 -12.32 -23.88 -4.09
C ALA A 251 -12.71 -23.50 -5.53
N LEU A 252 -11.73 -23.24 -6.41
CA LEU A 252 -12.02 -22.83 -7.79
C LEU A 252 -12.63 -23.96 -8.64
N PRO A 253 -13.44 -23.64 -9.67
CA PRO A 253 -13.88 -24.59 -10.68
C PRO A 253 -12.70 -25.32 -11.34
N PRO A 254 -12.84 -26.60 -11.73
CA PRO A 254 -11.73 -27.40 -12.27
C PRO A 254 -10.97 -26.76 -13.44
N GLU A 255 -11.66 -25.96 -14.26
CA GLU A 255 -11.13 -25.21 -15.40
C GLU A 255 -10.25 -24.00 -15.03
N HIS A 256 -10.37 -23.49 -13.80
CA HIS A 256 -9.63 -22.32 -13.31
C HIS A 256 -8.68 -22.63 -12.15
N ARG A 257 -8.61 -23.90 -11.71
CA ARG A 257 -7.65 -24.34 -10.68
C ARG A 257 -6.22 -24.18 -11.17
N LEU A 258 -5.33 -23.83 -10.23
CA LEU A 258 -3.89 -23.84 -10.49
C LEU A 258 -3.44 -25.24 -10.90
N ARG A 259 -2.85 -25.36 -12.10
CA ARG A 259 -2.37 -26.63 -12.66
C ARG A 259 -1.02 -26.47 -13.37
N GLY A 260 -0.28 -27.57 -13.43
CA GLY A 260 0.97 -27.67 -14.20
C GLY A 260 2.07 -26.72 -13.73
N PHE A 261 2.87 -26.24 -14.68
CA PHE A 261 4.00 -25.34 -14.42
C PHE A 261 3.58 -24.01 -13.77
N TYR A 262 2.44 -23.45 -14.17
CA TYR A 262 1.94 -22.19 -13.60
C TYR A 262 1.68 -22.29 -12.09
N ALA A 263 1.18 -23.44 -11.62
CA ALA A 263 0.98 -23.67 -10.20
C ALA A 263 2.29 -23.60 -9.41
N TRP A 264 3.36 -24.20 -9.93
CA TRP A 264 4.68 -24.15 -9.30
C TRP A 264 5.25 -22.75 -9.26
N VAL A 265 5.07 -21.96 -10.32
CA VAL A 265 5.48 -20.56 -10.36
C VAL A 265 4.73 -19.75 -9.29
N VAL A 266 3.41 -19.87 -9.22
CA VAL A 266 2.59 -19.13 -8.23
C VAL A 266 2.98 -19.51 -6.80
N VAL A 267 3.11 -20.81 -6.52
CA VAL A 267 3.51 -21.29 -5.18
C VAL A 267 4.93 -20.83 -4.85
N GLY A 268 5.87 -20.94 -5.80
CA GLY A 268 7.25 -20.52 -5.61
C GLY A 268 7.38 -19.03 -5.32
N VAL A 269 6.68 -18.18 -6.08
CA VAL A 269 6.64 -16.74 -5.85
C VAL A 269 6.00 -16.42 -4.51
N ALA A 270 4.87 -17.05 -4.16
CA ALA A 270 4.21 -16.84 -2.87
C ALA A 270 5.12 -17.22 -1.68
N LEU A 271 5.81 -18.37 -1.76
CA LEU A 271 6.74 -18.82 -0.73
C LEU A 271 7.97 -17.92 -0.65
N LEU A 272 8.53 -17.48 -1.78
CA LEU A 272 9.67 -16.57 -1.79
C LEU A 272 9.31 -15.23 -1.16
N THR A 273 8.18 -14.64 -1.56
CA THR A 273 7.74 -13.33 -1.05
C THR A 273 7.40 -13.40 0.43
N ALA A 274 6.64 -14.41 0.85
CA ALA A 274 6.32 -14.62 2.27
C ALA A 274 7.59 -14.94 3.09
N GLY A 275 8.49 -15.77 2.54
CA GLY A 275 9.75 -16.14 3.17
C GLY A 275 10.66 -14.94 3.38
N LEU A 276 10.87 -14.10 2.35
CA LEU A 276 11.66 -12.87 2.45
C LEU A 276 11.02 -11.85 3.40
N GLY A 277 9.70 -11.69 3.34
CA GLY A 277 8.97 -10.79 4.25
C GLY A 277 9.12 -11.20 5.71
N VAL A 278 8.94 -12.49 6.02
CA VAL A 278 9.09 -13.02 7.38
C VAL A 278 10.54 -12.99 7.83
N TYR A 279 11.46 -13.46 6.99
CA TYR A 279 12.89 -13.47 7.31
C TYR A 279 13.39 -12.05 7.61
N GLY A 280 13.09 -11.09 6.73
CA GLY A 280 13.52 -9.70 6.92
C GLY A 280 12.85 -9.02 8.10
N GLY A 281 11.57 -9.32 8.36
CA GLY A 281 10.84 -8.76 9.51
C GLY A 281 11.41 -9.25 10.83
N ILE A 282 11.68 -10.55 10.95
CA ILE A 282 12.22 -11.16 12.18
C ILE A 282 13.68 -10.77 12.40
N THR A 283 14.54 -10.94 11.39
CA THR A 283 15.98 -10.64 11.53
C THR A 283 16.24 -9.14 11.67
N GLY A 284 15.43 -8.30 11.00
CA GLY A 284 15.56 -6.86 11.05
C GLY A 284 15.07 -6.23 12.35
N ALA A 285 14.09 -6.85 13.01
CA ALA A 285 13.58 -6.40 14.32
C ALA A 285 14.51 -6.74 15.50
N SER A 286 15.71 -7.28 15.26
CA SER A 286 16.61 -7.82 16.29
C SER A 286 15.98 -8.93 17.16
N LEU A 287 15.02 -9.69 16.61
CA LEU A 287 14.43 -10.84 17.30
C LEU A 287 15.35 -12.06 17.34
N PHE A 288 16.55 -11.99 16.76
CA PHE A 288 17.66 -12.94 16.90
C PHE A 288 19.00 -12.22 16.77
#